data_AF-A0A1E7PXY3-F1
#
_entry.id   AF-A0A1E7PXY3-F1
#
_cell.length_a   1.000
_cell.length_b   1.000
_cell.length_c   1.000
_cell.angle_alpha   90.00
_cell.angle_beta   90.00
_cell.angle_gamma   90.00
#
_symmetry.space_group_name_H-M   'P 1'
#
loop_
_entity.id
_entity.type
_entity.pdbx_description
1 polymer ?
#
loop_
_entity_poly.entity_id
_entity_poly.type
_entity_poly.pdbx_seq_one_letter_code
_entity_poly.pdbx_strand_id
1 'polypeptide(L)'
;MAADQHPNPERYWTHRRRGYYYGMAWAFGQTPIWLLVAVLNPAALEALGPVIGWSYGISGTLIVSYYGGNMAQEVAKARWGRQ
;
A
#
# COMPACT_ATOMS: atom_id res chain seq x y z
N MET A 1 -18.56 6.63 -32.64
CA MET A 1 -17.67 7.62 -31.99
C MET A 1 -17.16 6.99 -30.71
N ALA A 2 -15.94 6.45 -30.72
CA ALA A 2 -15.33 5.92 -29.51
C ALA A 2 -14.87 7.13 -28.69
N ALA A 3 -15.63 7.49 -27.66
CA ALA A 3 -15.18 8.48 -26.70
C ALA A 3 -13.84 8.02 -26.12
N ASP A 4 -12.86 8.92 -26.08
CA ASP A 4 -11.60 8.78 -25.35
C ASP A 4 -11.85 8.08 -24.01
N GLN A 5 -11.57 6.77 -23.94
CA GLN A 5 -11.56 6.01 -22.69
C GLN A 5 -10.27 6.33 -21.91
N HIS A 6 -9.93 7.62 -21.80
CA HIS A 6 -8.88 8.02 -20.88
C HIS A 6 -9.33 7.64 -19.47
N PRO A 7 -8.57 6.78 -18.75
CA PRO A 7 -8.94 6.34 -17.42
C PRO A 7 -9.17 7.56 -16.54
N ASN A 8 -10.33 7.66 -15.89
CA ASN A 8 -10.64 8.80 -15.03
C ASN A 8 -9.56 8.89 -13.92
N PRO A 9 -8.74 9.96 -13.92
CA PRO A 9 -7.60 10.08 -13.02
C PRO A 9 -8.03 10.22 -11.55
N GLU A 10 -9.20 10.81 -11.27
CA GLU A 10 -9.73 10.90 -9.91
C GLU A 10 -10.14 9.54 -9.36
N ARG A 11 -10.70 8.67 -10.22
CA ARG A 11 -11.05 7.29 -9.84
C ARG A 11 -9.79 6.49 -9.50
N TYR A 12 -8.74 6.67 -10.28
CA TYR A 12 -7.43 6.05 -10.03
C TYR A 12 -6.80 6.53 -8.71
N TRP A 13 -6.84 7.83 -8.47
CA TRP A 13 -6.35 8.45 -7.24
C TRP A 13 -7.13 8.00 -6.00
N THR A 14 -8.45 7.95 -6.09
CA THR A 14 -9.32 7.47 -5.02
C THR A 14 -9.03 6.00 -4.68
N HIS A 15 -8.83 5.16 -5.70
CA HIS A 15 -8.50 3.75 -5.51
C HIS A 15 -7.13 3.57 -4.83
N ARG A 16 -6.10 4.31 -5.27
CA ARG A 16 -4.77 4.30 -4.64
C ARG A 16 -4.80 4.75 -3.19
N ARG A 17 -5.50 5.85 -2.89
CA ARG A 17 -5.64 6.39 -1.53
C ARG A 17 -6.35 5.37 -0.61
N ARG A 18 -7.38 4.69 -1.10
CA ARG A 18 -8.03 3.59 -0.35
C ARG A 18 -7.06 2.46 -0.07
N GLY A 19 -6.30 2.00 -1.07
CA GLY A 19 -5.28 0.96 -0.90
C GLY A 19 -4.23 1.32 0.16
N TYR A 20 -3.79 2.58 0.19
CA TYR A 20 -2.89 3.09 1.24
C TYR A 20 -3.49 2.97 2.64
N TYR A 21 -4.72 3.47 2.85
CA TYR A 21 -5.35 3.41 4.17
C TYR A 21 -5.65 1.97 4.61
N TYR A 22 -6.06 1.10 3.69
CA TYR A 22 -6.24 -0.31 4.00
C TYR A 22 -4.91 -0.99 4.35
N GLY A 23 -3.83 -0.69 3.63
CA GLY A 23 -2.49 -1.20 3.93
C GLY A 23 -1.99 -0.74 5.31
N MET A 24 -2.20 0.53 5.66
CA MET A 24 -1.89 1.04 7.00
C MET A 24 -2.73 0.37 8.08
N ALA A 25 -4.05 0.36 7.91
CA ALA A 25 -4.96 -0.25 8.89
C ALA A 25 -4.65 -1.74 9.09
N TRP A 26 -4.33 -2.45 8.01
CA TRP A 26 -3.90 -3.84 8.04
C TRP A 26 -2.58 -4.03 8.80
N ALA A 27 -1.56 -3.21 8.52
CA ALA A 27 -0.28 -3.24 9.23
C ALA A 27 -0.44 -2.96 10.74
N PHE A 28 -1.20 -1.93 11.10
CA PHE A 28 -1.47 -1.59 12.50
C PHE A 28 -2.34 -2.63 13.20
N GLY A 29 -3.35 -3.19 12.52
CA GLY A 29 -4.25 -4.18 13.10
C GLY A 29 -3.58 -5.54 13.32
N GLN A 30 -2.70 -5.97 12.42
CA GLN A 30 -2.03 -7.27 12.55
C GLN A 30 -0.88 -7.27 13.56
N THR A 31 -0.24 -6.12 13.81
CA THR A 31 0.92 -6.05 14.71
C THR A 31 0.59 -6.53 16.14
N PRO A 32 -0.53 -6.09 16.78
CA PRO A 32 -0.98 -6.65 18.06
C PRO A 32 -1.29 -8.14 18.00
N ILE A 33 -1.84 -8.64 16.88
CA ILE A 33 -2.16 -10.05 16.70
C ILE A 33 -0.87 -10.89 16.74
N TRP A 34 0.17 -10.47 16.03
CA TRP A 34 1.46 -11.16 16.06
C TRP A 34 2.13 -11.09 17.43
N LEU A 35 1.94 -9.98 18.16
CA LEU A 35 2.44 -9.83 19.52
C LEU A 35 1.74 -10.80 20.48
N LEU A 36 0.42 -10.99 20.34
CA LEU A 36 -0.32 -12.01 21.09
C LEU A 36 0.11 -13.44 20.73
N VAL A 37 0.32 -13.72 19.43
CA VAL A 37 0.82 -15.03 18.97
C VAL A 37 2.20 -15.31 19.56
N ALA A 38 3.10 -14.33 19.61
CA ALA A 38 4.43 -14.48 20.21
C ALA A 38 4.37 -14.88 21.69
N VAL A 39 3.40 -14.35 22.44
CA VAL A 39 3.21 -14.67 23.87
C VAL A 39 2.58 -16.04 24.07
N LEU A 40 1.58 -16.40 23.24
CA LEU A 40 0.81 -17.63 23.41
C LEU A 40 1.49 -18.86 22.81
N ASN A 41 2.20 -18.70 21.68
CA ASN A 41 2.86 -19.78 20.97
C ASN A 41 4.05 -19.25 20.14
N PRO A 42 5.25 -19.11 20.76
CA PRO A 42 6.42 -18.57 20.08
C PRO A 42 6.89 -19.41 18.89
N ALA A 43 6.69 -20.74 18.92
CA ALA A 43 7.05 -21.62 17.80
C ALA A 43 6.19 -21.36 16.55
N ALA A 44 4.93 -20.93 16.74
CA ALA A 44 4.08 -20.56 15.62
C ALA A 44 4.58 -19.28 14.90
N LEU A 45 5.23 -18.36 15.63
CA LEU A 45 5.80 -17.15 15.05
C LEU A 45 6.92 -17.48 14.05
N GLU A 46 7.77 -18.44 14.37
CA GLU A 46 8.85 -18.89 13.48
C GLU A 46 8.30 -19.60 12.23
N ALA A 47 7.30 -20.47 12.40
CA ALA A 47 6.67 -21.18 11.30
C ALA A 47 5.90 -20.23 10.34
N LEU A 48 5.34 -19.13 10.87
CA LEU A 48 4.59 -18.14 10.11
C LEU A 48 5.45 -16.99 9.58
N GLY A 49 6.76 -16.98 9.87
CA GLY A 49 7.69 -15.92 9.46
C GLY A 49 7.55 -15.47 7.99
N PRO A 50 7.53 -16.39 7.00
CA PRO A 50 7.33 -16.03 5.60
C PRO A 50 5.98 -15.32 5.34
N VAL A 51 4.90 -15.77 5.97
CA VAL A 51 3.55 -15.18 5.81
C VAL A 51 3.50 -13.78 6.41
N ILE A 52 4.08 -13.60 7.60
CA ILE A 52 4.22 -12.31 8.27
C ILE A 52 5.02 -11.35 7.38
N GLY A 53 6.15 -11.81 6.84
CA GLY A 53 6.99 -11.05 5.91
C GLY A 53 6.23 -10.58 4.67
N TRP A 54 5.49 -11.46 4.00
CA TRP A 54 4.66 -11.09 2.85
C TRP A 54 3.54 -10.11 3.20
N SER A 55 2.92 -10.27 4.37
CA SER A 55 1.86 -9.37 4.84
C SER A 55 2.34 -7.93 5.01
N TYR A 56 3.51 -7.72 5.62
CA TYR A 56 4.13 -6.40 5.73
C TYR A 56 4.70 -5.93 4.39
N GLY A 57 5.24 -6.82 3.56
CA GLY A 57 5.75 -6.51 2.23
C GLY A 57 4.68 -5.94 1.28
N ILE A 58 3.47 -6.51 1.30
CA ILE A 58 2.31 -5.99 0.54
C ILE A 58 1.93 -4.59 1.07
N SER A 59 1.84 -4.44 2.38
CA SER A 59 1.50 -3.15 3.01
C SER A 59 2.54 -2.06 2.67
N GLY A 60 3.82 -2.39 2.74
CA GLY A 60 4.92 -1.51 2.34
C GLY A 60 4.87 -1.16 0.85
N THR A 61 4.58 -2.14 -0.01
CA THR A 61 4.43 -1.90 -1.45
C THR A 61 3.28 -0.93 -1.76
N LEU A 62 2.15 -1.05 -1.07
CA LEU A 62 1.01 -0.13 -1.21
C LEU A 62 1.37 1.30 -0.77
N ILE A 63 2.11 1.43 0.34
CA ILE A 63 2.57 2.71 0.87
C ILE A 63 3.57 3.38 -0.09
N VAL A 64 4.59 2.63 -0.53
CA VAL A 64 5.60 3.14 -1.47
C VAL A 64 4.98 3.48 -2.82
N SER A 65 4.05 2.67 -3.32
CA SER A 65 3.37 2.94 -4.60
C SER A 65 2.55 4.23 -4.55
N TYR A 66 1.96 4.56 -3.40
CA TYR A 66 1.27 5.83 -3.19
C TYR A 66 2.25 7.01 -3.20
N TYR A 67 3.28 7.00 -2.34
CA TYR A 67 4.24 8.11 -2.26
C TYR A 67 5.07 8.26 -3.54
N GLY A 68 5.58 7.17 -4.10
CA GLY A 68 6.35 7.17 -5.34
C GLY A 68 5.53 7.67 -6.53
N GLY A 69 4.24 7.30 -6.59
CA GLY A 69 3.31 7.84 -7.58
C GLY A 69 3.13 9.35 -7.46
N ASN A 70 3.02 9.88 -6.24
CA ASN A 70 2.88 11.32 -6.00
C ASN A 70 4.16 12.06 -6.38
N MET A 71 5.33 11.55 -5.97
CA MET A 71 6.63 12.14 -6.31
C MET A 71 6.86 12.17 -7.83
N ALA A 72 6.51 11.08 -8.53
CA ALA A 72 6.63 11.03 -9.99
C ALA A 72 5.75 12.09 -10.67
N GLN A 73 4.54 12.33 -10.16
CA GLN A 73 3.67 13.39 -10.69
C GLN A 73 4.22 14.79 -10.40
N GLU A 74 4.71 15.06 -9.20
CA GLU A 74 5.30 16.36 -8.85
C GLU A 74 6.58 16.65 -9.65
N VAL A 75 7.44 15.65 -9.85
CA VAL A 75 8.62 15.77 -10.73
C VAL A 75 8.19 16.00 -12.19
N ALA A 76 7.17 15.29 -12.67
CA ALA A 76 6.65 15.49 -14.02
C ALA A 76 6.08 16.90 -14.21
N LYS A 77 5.33 17.43 -13.24
CA LYS A 77 4.82 18.81 -13.25
C LYS A 77 5.96 19.82 -13.24
N ALA A 78 6.93 19.66 -12.33
CA ALA A 78 8.06 20.58 -12.20
C ALA A 78 8.93 20.63 -13.46
N ARG A 79 9.10 19.49 -14.15
CA ARG A 79 9.97 19.40 -15.33
C ARG A 79 9.23 19.67 -16.66
N TRP A 80 7.92 19.45 -16.75
CA TRP A 80 7.16 19.49 -18.01
C TRP A 80 5.95 20.43 -17.99
N GLY A 81 5.66 21.12 -16.89
CA GLY A 81 4.67 22.21 -16.82
C GLY A 81 3.21 21.82 -17.05
N ARG A 82 2.86 20.52 -17.09
CA ARG A 82 1.48 20.07 -17.29
C ARG A 82 0.68 20.22 -15.98
N GLN A 83 -0.25 21.17 -15.96
CA GLN A 83 -1.30 21.31 -14.95
C GLN A 83 -2.32 20.18 -15.07
#